data_AF-A0A815NWI1-F1
#
_entry.id   AF-A0A815NWI1-F1
#
_cell.length_a   1.000
_cell.length_b   1.000
_cell.length_c   1.000
_cell.angle_alpha   90.00
_cell.angle_beta   90.00
_cell.angle_gamma   90.00
#
_symmetry.space_group_name_H-M   'P 1'
#
loop_
_entity.id
_entity.type
_entity.pdbx_description
1 polymer ?
#
loop_
_entity_poly.entity_id
_entity_poly.type
_entity_poly.pdbx_seq_one_letter_code
_entity_poly.pdbx_strand_id
1 'polypeptide(L)'
;MATATSPRRETNARLRQTGPLETDGFTVKSLLKNAKVNAPPSAEATRIRNSKPTAFRKFYERGDFPIALEHDTKGNKIAWKVEIEKLDYHHYLPLFFDGLCETEHPYDFFARQGIHDMLEHGGNKILPVIPQLIVPIK
;
A
#
# COMPACT_ATOMS: atom_id res chain seq x y z
N MET A 1 -14.61 -85.56 20.23
CA MET A 1 -13.32 -84.91 20.56
C MET A 1 -12.92 -84.12 19.33
N ALA A 2 -13.28 -82.83 19.22
CA ALA A 2 -12.46 -81.66 19.59
C ALA A 2 -11.12 -81.67 18.82
N THR A 3 -10.76 -80.71 17.97
CA THR A 3 -10.77 -79.25 18.21
C THR A 3 -10.81 -78.46 16.89
N ALA A 4 -11.62 -77.39 16.87
CA ALA A 4 -11.65 -76.40 15.80
C ALA A 4 -10.55 -75.34 16.01
N THR A 5 -9.66 -75.18 15.04
CA THR A 5 -8.63 -74.12 15.04
C THR A 5 -9.30 -72.81 14.65
N SER A 6 -9.51 -71.94 15.64
CA SER A 6 -10.03 -70.59 15.48
C SER A 6 -9.01 -69.68 14.79
N PRO A 7 -9.40 -68.83 13.82
CA PRO A 7 -8.48 -67.83 13.28
C PRO A 7 -8.25 -66.74 14.34
N ARG A 8 -6.98 -66.48 14.66
CA ARG A 8 -6.56 -65.34 15.48
C ARG A 8 -7.02 -64.05 14.79
N ARG A 9 -7.91 -63.30 15.43
CA ARG A 9 -8.10 -61.88 15.13
C ARG A 9 -6.84 -61.15 15.56
N GLU A 10 -5.98 -60.81 14.60
CA GLU A 10 -4.97 -59.79 14.81
C GLU A 10 -5.69 -58.46 15.05
N THR A 11 -5.75 -58.06 16.30
CA THR A 11 -6.15 -56.72 16.69
C THR A 11 -5.14 -55.75 16.12
N ASN A 12 -5.47 -55.13 14.98
CA ASN A 12 -4.74 -53.99 14.45
C ASN A 12 -4.61 -52.94 15.56
N ALA A 13 -3.45 -52.90 16.19
CA ALA A 13 -3.08 -51.87 17.14
C ALA A 13 -3.07 -50.55 16.37
N ARG A 14 -4.17 -49.82 16.48
CA ARG A 14 -4.35 -48.46 15.96
C ARG A 14 -3.16 -47.66 16.48
N LEU A 15 -2.21 -47.35 15.59
CA LEU A 15 -1.09 -46.45 15.86
C LEU A 15 -1.68 -45.21 16.51
N ARG A 16 -1.55 -45.08 17.83
CA ARG A 16 -1.89 -43.86 18.54
C ARG A 16 -0.83 -42.87 18.10
N GLN A 17 -1.12 -42.11 17.05
CA GLN A 17 -0.35 -40.91 16.74
C GLN A 17 -0.53 -39.98 17.94
N THR A 18 0.40 -40.06 18.89
CA THR A 18 0.50 -39.22 20.08
C THR A 18 1.12 -37.88 19.71
N GLY A 19 0.62 -37.25 18.65
CA GLY A 19 1.00 -35.93 18.20
C GLY A 19 -0.13 -34.93 18.44
N PRO A 20 0.19 -33.65 18.69
CA PRO A 20 -0.82 -32.60 18.66
C PRO A 20 -1.50 -32.56 17.28
N LEU A 21 -2.83 -32.57 17.25
CA LEU A 21 -3.63 -32.42 16.03
C LEU A 21 -3.64 -30.94 15.65
N GLU A 22 -3.00 -30.57 14.55
CA GLU A 22 -3.06 -29.19 14.05
C GLU A 22 -4.45 -28.89 13.46
N THR A 23 -5.05 -27.79 13.88
CA THR A 23 -6.41 -27.41 13.48
C THR A 23 -6.51 -25.90 13.30
N ASP A 24 -7.36 -25.46 12.38
CA ASP A 24 -7.70 -24.04 12.28
C ASP A 24 -8.58 -23.60 13.45
N GLY A 25 -8.52 -22.29 13.75
CA GLY A 25 -9.37 -21.67 14.75
C GLY A 25 -10.86 -21.87 14.43
N PHE A 26 -11.71 -21.78 15.45
CA PHE A 26 -13.17 -21.83 15.33
C PHE A 26 -13.74 -23.12 14.70
N THR A 27 -12.99 -24.23 14.72
CA THR A 27 -13.43 -25.54 14.21
C THR A 27 -13.78 -26.50 15.35
N VAL A 28 -14.73 -27.44 15.18
CA VAL A 28 -15.08 -28.43 16.22
C VAL A 28 -13.86 -29.23 16.73
N LYS A 29 -12.88 -29.48 15.85
CA LYS A 29 -11.62 -30.18 16.17
C LYS A 29 -10.70 -29.35 17.08
N SER A 30 -10.83 -28.03 17.13
CA SER A 30 -10.04 -27.16 18.02
C SER A 30 -10.45 -27.29 19.50
N LEU A 31 -11.58 -27.94 19.79
CA LEU A 31 -12.06 -28.23 21.16
C LEU A 31 -11.45 -29.51 21.75
N LEU A 32 -10.71 -30.28 20.95
CA LEU A 32 -10.09 -31.53 21.40
C LEU A 32 -8.86 -31.24 22.27
N LYS A 33 -8.67 -32.04 23.34
CA LYS A 33 -7.57 -31.84 24.31
C LYS A 33 -6.16 -31.96 23.71
N ASN A 34 -6.04 -32.61 22.56
CA ASN A 34 -4.78 -32.75 21.83
C ASN A 34 -4.70 -31.82 20.61
N ALA A 35 -5.60 -30.85 20.45
CA ALA A 35 -5.57 -29.92 19.33
C ALA A 35 -4.57 -28.78 19.58
N LYS A 36 -3.78 -28.47 18.56
CA LYS A 36 -2.91 -27.29 18.49
C LYS A 36 -3.52 -26.36 17.44
N VAL A 37 -4.03 -25.21 17.88
CA VAL A 37 -4.66 -24.24 16.99
C VAL A 37 -3.59 -23.43 16.27
N ASN A 38 -3.68 -23.34 14.94
CA ASN A 38 -2.83 -22.48 14.14
C ASN A 38 -3.08 -21.02 14.51
N ALA A 39 -2.01 -20.26 14.71
CA ALA A 39 -2.14 -18.81 14.91
C ALA A 39 -2.77 -18.17 13.65
N PRO A 40 -3.55 -17.09 13.81
CA PRO A 40 -4.09 -16.38 12.66
C PRO A 40 -2.94 -15.87 11.77
N PRO A 41 -3.15 -15.77 10.44
CA PRO A 41 -2.16 -15.19 9.56
C PRO A 41 -1.85 -13.75 10.01
N SER A 42 -0.60 -13.34 9.87
CA SER A 42 -0.20 -11.96 10.15
C SER A 42 -1.02 -11.01 9.29
N ALA A 43 -1.64 -10.00 9.91
CA ALA A 43 -2.47 -9.01 9.21
C ALA A 43 -1.66 -8.06 8.31
N GLU A 44 -0.32 -8.14 8.34
CA GLU A 44 0.61 -7.31 7.57
C GLU A 44 0.31 -5.79 7.59
N ALA A 45 -0.34 -5.30 8.65
CA ALA A 45 -0.82 -3.92 8.72
C ALA A 45 0.29 -2.87 8.60
N THR A 46 1.51 -3.21 9.05
CA THR A 46 2.71 -2.35 9.00
C THR A 46 3.62 -2.62 7.81
N ARG A 47 3.26 -3.59 6.94
CA ARG A 47 4.06 -3.88 5.75
C ARG A 47 4.03 -2.67 4.81
N ILE A 48 5.21 -2.21 4.41
CA ILE A 48 5.36 -1.14 3.42
C ILE A 48 4.65 -1.57 2.14
N ARG A 49 3.77 -0.71 1.63
CA ARG A 49 3.07 -0.90 0.36
C ARG A 49 3.80 -0.09 -0.70
N ASN A 50 4.25 -0.75 -1.76
CA ASN A 50 4.84 -0.03 -2.90
C ASN A 50 3.74 0.79 -3.58
N SER A 51 4.03 2.06 -3.86
CA SER A 51 3.12 2.94 -4.59
C SER A 51 2.96 2.45 -6.03
N LYS A 52 1.74 2.62 -6.58
CA LYS A 52 1.48 2.40 -8.00
C LYS A 52 2.12 3.55 -8.80
N PRO A 53 2.44 3.35 -10.08
CA PRO A 53 2.93 4.44 -10.93
C PRO A 53 1.93 5.61 -10.95
N THR A 54 2.39 6.78 -10.52
CA THR A 54 1.54 7.97 -10.36
C THR A 54 1.18 8.58 -11.73
N ALA A 55 0.08 9.31 -11.77
CA ALA A 55 -0.24 10.18 -12.90
C ALA A 55 0.79 11.32 -13.01
N PHE A 56 1.34 11.79 -11.89
CA PHE A 56 2.38 12.81 -11.86
C PHE A 56 3.58 12.43 -12.74
N ARG A 57 4.15 11.23 -12.55
CA ARG A 57 5.32 10.79 -13.33
C ARG A 57 5.05 10.78 -14.83
N LYS A 58 3.87 10.31 -15.24
CA LYS A 58 3.47 10.28 -16.66
C LYS A 58 3.34 11.67 -17.27
N PHE A 59 2.74 12.60 -16.54
CA PHE A 59 2.58 13.99 -17.01
C PHE A 59 3.92 14.72 -17.04
N TYR A 60 4.82 14.42 -16.11
CA TYR A 60 6.18 14.95 -16.10
C TYR A 60 6.99 14.44 -17.30
N GLU A 61 6.99 13.12 -17.55
CA GLU A 61 7.69 12.52 -18.70
C GLU A 61 7.15 13.02 -20.05
N ARG A 62 5.85 13.33 -20.13
CA ARG A 62 5.23 13.96 -21.32
C ARG A 62 5.59 15.44 -21.48
N GLY A 63 6.03 16.12 -20.42
CA GLY A 63 6.33 17.55 -20.45
C GLY A 63 5.10 18.46 -20.37
N ASP A 64 3.96 17.97 -19.87
CA ASP A 64 2.73 18.75 -19.73
C ASP A 64 2.75 19.73 -18.54
N PHE A 65 3.71 19.56 -17.62
CA PHE A 65 3.83 20.45 -16.47
C PHE A 65 4.47 21.78 -16.86
N PRO A 66 3.89 22.92 -16.39
CA PRO A 66 4.45 24.25 -16.61
C PRO A 66 5.60 24.55 -15.62
N ILE A 67 6.47 23.58 -15.37
CA ILE A 67 7.61 23.68 -14.45
C ILE A 67 8.92 23.34 -15.18
N ALA A 68 10.02 23.90 -14.69
CA ALA A 68 11.37 23.63 -15.13
C ALA A 68 12.33 23.61 -13.92
N LEU A 69 13.46 22.93 -14.06
CA LEU A 69 14.52 22.98 -13.06
C LEU A 69 15.27 24.29 -13.18
N GLU A 70 15.35 25.06 -12.10
CA GLU A 70 16.20 26.24 -12.00
C GLU A 70 17.46 25.89 -11.18
N HIS A 71 18.62 26.03 -11.82
CA HIS A 71 19.91 25.88 -11.14
C HIS A 71 20.38 27.25 -10.64
N ASP A 72 20.06 27.58 -9.39
CA ASP A 72 20.70 28.69 -8.70
C ASP A 72 21.90 28.19 -7.88
N THR A 73 22.95 29.00 -7.82
CA THR A 73 24.14 28.78 -6.96
C THR A 73 23.83 28.65 -5.47
N LYS A 74 22.63 29.06 -5.02
CA LYS A 74 22.17 29.01 -3.63
C LYS A 74 21.22 27.84 -3.32
N GLY A 75 20.83 27.05 -4.32
CA GLY A 75 19.97 25.87 -4.14
C GLY A 75 19.10 25.58 -5.36
N ASN A 76 18.53 24.37 -5.39
CA ASN A 76 17.60 23.97 -6.44
C ASN A 76 16.24 24.62 -6.18
N LYS A 77 15.70 25.31 -7.19
CA LYS A 77 14.32 25.81 -7.20
C LYS A 77 13.63 25.34 -8.46
N ILE A 78 12.29 25.38 -8.44
CA ILE A 78 11.51 25.14 -9.63
C ILE A 78 11.16 26.50 -10.25
N ALA A 79 11.39 26.64 -11.54
CA ALA A 79 10.95 27.80 -12.30
C ALA A 79 9.60 27.46 -12.95
N TRP A 80 8.60 28.29 -12.70
CA TRP A 80 7.29 28.17 -13.32
C TRP A 80 7.29 28.86 -14.69
N LYS A 81 6.92 28.12 -15.74
CA LYS A 81 6.77 28.65 -17.10
C LYS A 81 5.53 29.54 -17.24
N VAL A 82 4.55 29.34 -16.36
CA VAL A 82 3.29 30.08 -16.31
C VAL A 82 3.11 30.60 -14.88
N GLU A 83 2.62 31.82 -14.74
CA GLU A 83 2.29 32.39 -13.43
C GLU A 83 1.32 31.46 -12.67
N ILE A 84 1.66 31.15 -11.41
CA ILE A 84 0.87 30.25 -10.54
C ILE A 84 -0.58 30.75 -10.41
N GLU A 85 -0.76 32.07 -10.36
CA GLU A 85 -2.08 32.69 -10.28
C GLU A 85 -2.95 32.44 -11.51
N LYS A 86 -2.38 32.10 -12.67
CA LYS A 86 -3.12 31.80 -13.91
C LYS A 86 -3.36 30.31 -14.12
N LEU A 87 -2.81 29.46 -13.26
CA LEU A 87 -3.00 28.01 -13.34
C LEU A 87 -4.44 27.61 -13.03
N ASP A 88 -4.89 26.52 -13.65
CA ASP A 88 -6.11 25.82 -13.27
C ASP A 88 -5.83 24.85 -12.11
N TYR A 89 -6.25 25.25 -10.91
CA TYR A 89 -6.04 24.47 -9.70
C TYR A 89 -6.83 23.15 -9.70
N HIS A 90 -7.96 23.06 -10.41
CA HIS A 90 -8.71 21.80 -10.50
C HIS A 90 -7.97 20.73 -11.30
N HIS A 91 -7.17 21.16 -12.28
CA HIS A 91 -6.38 20.22 -13.08
C HIS A 91 -5.06 19.88 -12.41
N TYR A 92 -4.28 20.89 -12.03
CA TYR A 92 -2.88 20.69 -11.65
C TYR A 92 -2.69 20.34 -10.18
N LEU A 93 -3.45 20.92 -9.25
CA LEU A 93 -3.20 20.69 -7.82
C LEU A 93 -3.42 19.22 -7.43
N PRO A 94 -4.50 18.52 -7.85
CA PRO A 94 -4.64 17.09 -7.59
C PRO A 94 -3.54 16.24 -8.23
N LEU A 95 -3.04 16.62 -9.43
CA LEU A 95 -1.92 15.93 -10.09
C LEU A 95 -0.62 16.06 -9.30
N PHE A 96 -0.34 17.26 -8.76
CA PHE A 96 0.82 17.48 -7.90
C PHE A 96 0.70 16.68 -6.59
N PHE A 97 -0.48 16.63 -5.98
CA PHE A 97 -0.74 15.83 -4.78
C PHE A 97 -0.59 14.32 -5.01
N ASP A 98 -0.95 13.80 -6.19
CA ASP A 98 -0.69 12.40 -6.58
C ASP A 98 0.82 12.09 -6.61
N GLY A 99 1.65 13.09 -6.90
CA GLY A 99 3.11 13.02 -6.84
C GLY A 99 3.69 12.89 -5.43
N LEU A 100 2.92 13.03 -4.35
CA LEU A 100 3.42 12.82 -2.98
C LEU A 100 3.86 11.38 -2.71
N CYS A 101 3.36 10.43 -3.51
CA CYS A 101 3.74 9.03 -3.47
C CYS A 101 5.05 8.72 -4.21
N GLU A 102 5.63 9.69 -4.94
CA GLU A 102 6.91 9.54 -5.61
C GLU A 102 8.07 9.65 -4.61
N THR A 103 9.00 8.72 -4.73
CA THR A 103 10.21 8.63 -3.89
C THR A 103 11.50 8.77 -4.70
N GLU A 104 11.40 8.84 -6.03
CA GLU A 104 12.55 8.92 -6.93
C GLU A 104 12.83 10.37 -7.32
N HIS A 105 14.12 10.75 -7.27
CA HIS A 105 14.58 12.02 -7.81
C HIS A 105 14.55 11.97 -9.36
N PRO A 106 14.09 13.02 -10.05
CA PRO A 106 13.71 14.35 -9.54
C PRO A 106 12.22 14.53 -9.21
N TYR A 107 11.39 13.51 -9.38
CA TYR A 107 9.93 13.62 -9.29
C TYR A 107 9.45 14.05 -7.90
N ASP A 108 10.05 13.48 -6.86
CA ASP A 108 9.72 13.79 -5.46
C ASP A 108 9.93 15.28 -5.13
N PHE A 109 11.02 15.87 -5.63
CA PHE A 109 11.37 17.27 -5.47
C PHE A 109 10.39 18.18 -6.18
N PHE A 110 10.09 17.90 -7.46
CA PHE A 110 9.13 18.68 -8.23
C PHE A 110 7.72 18.62 -7.64
N ALA A 111 7.27 17.45 -7.19
CA ALA A 111 5.96 17.30 -6.56
C ALA A 111 5.88 18.16 -5.29
N ARG A 112 6.84 18.01 -4.36
CA ARG A 112 6.85 18.74 -3.08
C ARG A 112 6.95 20.25 -3.27
N GLN A 113 7.88 20.71 -4.09
CA GLN A 113 8.07 22.14 -4.31
C GLN A 113 6.90 22.75 -5.09
N GLY A 114 6.35 22.01 -6.06
CA GLY A 114 5.17 22.44 -6.81
C GLY A 114 3.95 22.63 -5.92
N ILE A 115 3.68 21.67 -5.02
CA ILE A 115 2.60 21.79 -4.03
C ILE A 115 2.83 23.00 -3.13
N HIS A 116 4.06 23.18 -2.62
CA HIS A 116 4.38 24.29 -1.73
C HIS A 116 4.09 25.64 -2.40
N ASP A 117 4.60 25.86 -3.61
CA ASP A 117 4.42 27.12 -4.33
C ASP A 117 2.95 27.37 -4.70
N MET A 118 2.21 26.31 -5.10
CA MET A 118 0.78 26.40 -5.42
C MET A 118 -0.07 26.69 -4.18
N LEU A 119 0.28 26.16 -3.01
CA LEU A 119 -0.45 26.46 -1.77
C LEU A 119 -0.14 27.86 -1.26
N GLU A 120 1.11 28.31 -1.34
CA GLU A 120 1.53 29.64 -0.92
C GLU A 120 0.87 30.75 -1.75
N HIS A 121 0.79 30.56 -3.08
CA HIS A 121 0.27 31.57 -4.01
C HIS A 121 -1.18 31.30 -4.47
N GLY A 122 -1.82 30.22 -4.00
CA GLY A 122 -3.13 29.81 -4.49
C GLY A 122 -4.32 30.54 -3.88
N GLY A 123 -4.17 31.10 -2.68
CA GLY A 123 -5.21 31.87 -1.99
C GLY A 123 -6.60 31.24 -2.09
N ASN A 124 -7.55 31.98 -2.67
CA ASN A 124 -8.97 31.60 -2.75
C ASN A 124 -9.25 30.45 -3.73
N LYS A 125 -8.30 30.06 -4.58
CA LYS A 125 -8.45 28.96 -5.56
C LYS A 125 -8.29 27.58 -4.95
N ILE A 126 -7.74 27.49 -3.73
CA ILE A 126 -7.47 26.21 -3.06
C ILE A 126 -8.77 25.61 -2.50
N LEU A 127 -9.61 26.45 -1.85
CA LEU A 127 -10.84 26.00 -1.19
C LEU A 127 -11.76 25.15 -2.09
N PRO A 128 -12.05 25.54 -3.35
CA PRO A 128 -12.90 24.75 -4.23
C PRO A 128 -12.32 23.38 -4.60
N VAL A 129 -11.01 23.18 -4.47
CA VAL A 129 -10.31 21.97 -4.94
C VAL A 129 -10.11 20.95 -3.83
N ILE A 130 -10.26 21.36 -2.55
CA ILE A 130 -10.08 20.49 -1.38
C ILE A 130 -10.76 19.12 -1.51
N PRO A 131 -12.02 18.99 -1.97
CA PRO A 131 -12.66 17.67 -2.10
C PRO A 131 -11.90 16.70 -3.02
N GLN A 132 -11.21 17.22 -4.02
CA GLN A 132 -10.41 16.44 -4.98
C GLN A 132 -9.07 15.98 -4.38
N LEU A 133 -8.57 16.66 -3.34
CA LEU A 133 -7.30 16.35 -2.69
C LEU A 133 -7.42 15.22 -1.64
N ILE A 134 -8.63 14.88 -1.19
CA ILE A 134 -8.84 13.88 -0.13
C ILE A 134 -8.38 12.48 -0.57
N VAL A 135 -8.63 12.10 -1.83
CA VAL A 135 -8.27 10.77 -2.34
C VAL A 135 -6.76 10.62 -2.51
N PRO A 136 -6.02 11.55 -3.13
CA PRO A 136 -4.55 11.47 -3.21
C PRO A 136 -3.83 11.47 -1.86
N ILE A 137 -4.42 12.06 -0.81
CA ILE A 137 -3.82 12.09 0.53
C ILE A 137 -3.99 10.76 1.29
N LYS A 138 -5.01 9.97 0.94
CA LYS A 138 -5.40 8.75 1.66
C LYS A 138 -4.59 7.53 1.25
#